data_AF-A0A178UAK0-F1
#
_entry.id   AF-A0A178UAK0-F1
#
_cell.length_a   1.000
_cell.length_b   1.000
_cell.length_c   1.000
_cell.angle_alpha   90.00
_cell.angle_beta   90.00
_cell.angle_gamma   90.00
#
_symmetry.space_group_name_H-M   'P 1'
#
loop_
_entity.id
_entity.type
_entity.pdbx_description
1 polymer ?
#
loop_
_entity_poly.entity_id
_entity_poly.type
_entity_poly.pdbx_seq_one_letter_code
_entity_poly.pdbx_strand_id
1 'polypeptide(L)' 'MAKNLNSVSFIVLLLVLLVASTEILKSDAACFTFLGECGPEPFTGSNADCLACCVALYKSPPVCAGRVEGVPAHCHCYKS' A
#
# COMPACT_ATOMS: atom_id res chain seq x y z
N MET A 1 38.21 -8.85 -39.05
CA MET A 1 37.31 -9.83 -38.38
C MET A 1 37.31 -9.52 -36.89
N ALA A 2 36.50 -8.56 -36.45
CA ALA A 2 36.44 -8.13 -35.06
C ALA A 2 35.43 -9.01 -34.31
N LYS A 3 35.97 -9.95 -33.55
CA LYS A 3 35.22 -10.95 -32.78
C LYS A 3 34.46 -10.25 -31.65
N ASN A 4 33.14 -10.41 -31.65
CA ASN A 4 32.26 -10.84 -30.54
C ASN A 4 32.43 -10.30 -29.10
N LEU A 5 33.30 -9.32 -28.82
CA LEU A 5 33.55 -8.81 -27.46
C LEU A 5 32.50 -7.80 -26.96
N ASN A 6 31.73 -7.17 -27.86
CA ASN A 6 30.71 -6.19 -27.47
C ASN A 6 29.35 -6.81 -27.09
N SER A 7 29.00 -7.96 -27.67
CA SER A 7 27.66 -8.54 -27.50
C SER A 7 27.48 -9.16 -26.11
N VAL A 8 28.52 -9.83 -25.60
CA VAL A 8 28.49 -10.44 -24.26
C VAL A 8 28.41 -9.38 -23.16
N SER A 9 29.16 -8.28 -23.31
CA SER A 9 29.14 -7.15 -22.36
C SER A 9 27.76 -6.51 -22.25
N PHE A 10 27.08 -6.33 -23.39
CA PHE A 10 25.71 -5.77 -23.43
C PHE A 10 24.69 -6.67 -22.73
N ILE A 11 24.75 -7.99 -22.93
CA ILE A 11 23.82 -8.92 -22.30
C ILE A 11 24.01 -8.94 -20.77
N VAL A 12 25.26 -8.93 -20.31
CA VAL A 12 25.57 -8.87 -18.87
C VAL A 12 25.06 -7.56 -18.26
N LEU A 13 25.28 -6.42 -18.93
CA LEU A 13 24.79 -5.12 -18.46
C LEU A 13 23.25 -5.07 -18.38
N LEU A 14 22.57 -5.62 -19.39
CA LEU A 14 21.10 -5.74 -19.43
C LEU A 14 20.56 -6.63 -18.32
N LEU A 15 21.21 -7.76 -18.04
CA LEU A 15 20.82 -8.66 -16.95
C LEU A 15 20.95 -7.99 -15.59
N VAL A 16 22.05 -7.24 -15.35
CA VAL A 16 22.25 -6.48 -14.11
C VAL A 16 21.16 -5.41 -13.93
N LEU A 17 20.81 -4.68 -14.99
CA LEU A 17 19.74 -3.69 -14.96
C LEU A 17 18.37 -4.30 -14.69
N LEU A 18 18.07 -5.45 -15.30
CA LEU A 18 16.80 -6.16 -15.10
C LEU A 18 16.64 -6.66 -13.66
N VAL A 19 17.70 -7.22 -13.07
CA VAL A 19 17.70 -7.67 -11.66
C VAL A 19 17.60 -6.49 -10.68
N ALA A 20 18.14 -5.32 -11.02
CA ALA A 20 17.98 -4.11 -10.20
C ALA A 20 16.56 -3.50 -10.29
N SER A 21 15.83 -3.76 -11.39
CA SER A 21 14.51 -3.17 -11.63
C SER A 21 13.36 -3.91 -10.94
N THR A 22 13.56 -5.19 -10.58
CA THR A 22 12.51 -6.02 -9.96
C THR A 22 12.20 -5.65 -8.52
N GLU A 23 13.12 -4.96 -7.83
CA GLU A 23 12.95 -4.54 -6.43
C GLU A 23 12.24 -3.17 -6.30
N ILE A 24 12.08 -2.42 -7.40
CA ILE A 24 11.59 -1.02 -7.36
C ILE A 24 10.06 -0.94 -7.50
N LEU A 25 9.40 -2.00 -7.98
CA LEU A 25 7.97 -1.98 -8.28
C LEU A 25 7.14 -2.66 -7.19
N LYS A 26 7.28 -2.20 -5.95
CA LYS A 26 6.21 -2.31 -4.97
C LYS A 26 5.86 -0.91 -4.47
N SER A 27 5.21 -0.15 -5.36
CA SER A 27 4.53 1.06 -4.94
C SER A 27 3.28 0.60 -4.19
N ASP A 28 3.42 0.37 -2.88
CA ASP A 28 2.28 0.20 -2.00
C ASP A 28 1.41 1.44 -2.19
N ALA A 29 0.23 1.30 -2.80
CA ALA A 29 -0.69 2.41 -2.95
C ALA A 29 -0.88 3.06 -1.58
N ALA A 30 -0.55 4.34 -1.47
CA ALA A 30 -0.38 5.05 -0.23
C ALA A 30 -1.71 5.13 0.55
N CYS A 31 -1.96 4.13 1.41
CA CYS A 31 -3.16 4.03 2.22
C CYS A 31 -3.08 4.88 3.50
N PHE A 32 -2.90 6.19 3.30
CA PHE A 32 -2.65 7.15 4.38
C PHE A 32 -3.58 8.35 4.33
N THR A 33 -4.46 8.44 3.32
CA THR A 33 -5.41 9.56 3.22
C THR A 33 -6.57 9.32 4.17
N PHE A 34 -6.65 10.12 5.24
CA PHE A 34 -7.76 10.07 6.18
C PHE A 34 -9.08 10.43 5.47
N LEU A 35 -10.09 9.58 5.67
CA LEU A 35 -11.42 9.73 5.08
C LEU A 35 -12.45 10.17 6.12
N GLY A 36 -12.28 9.77 7.37
CA GLY A 36 -13.16 10.08 8.49
C GLY A 36 -13.19 8.95 9.51
N GLU A 37 -14.23 8.93 10.34
CA GLU A 37 -14.38 7.97 11.43
C GLU A 37 -15.60 7.06 11.26
N CYS A 38 -15.62 5.92 11.95
CA CYS A 38 -16.76 5.01 11.96
C CYS A 38 -17.07 4.47 13.36
N GLY A 39 -18.34 4.30 13.68
CA GLY A 39 -18.78 3.72 14.95
C GLY A 39 -18.74 4.71 16.14
N PRO A 40 -19.09 4.22 17.35
CA PRO A 40 -19.17 5.04 18.56
C PRO A 40 -17.79 5.29 19.21
N GLU A 41 -17.70 6.35 20.01
CA GLU A 41 -16.56 6.67 20.89
C GLU A 41 -16.87 6.27 22.35
N PRO A 42 -15.98 5.53 23.05
CA PRO A 42 -14.79 4.86 22.52
C PRO A 42 -15.15 3.66 21.64
N PHE A 43 -14.39 3.48 20.56
CA PHE A 43 -14.48 2.31 19.71
C PHE A 43 -13.91 1.10 20.45
N THR A 44 -14.72 0.05 20.61
CA THR A 44 -14.38 -1.15 21.40
C THR A 44 -13.95 -2.34 20.54
N GLY A 45 -14.03 -2.23 19.22
CA GLY A 45 -13.64 -3.27 18.27
C GLY A 45 -12.16 -3.25 17.91
N SER A 46 -11.74 -4.22 17.09
CA SER A 46 -10.39 -4.33 16.52
C SER A 46 -10.23 -3.47 15.25
N ASN A 47 -9.00 -3.39 14.72
CA ASN A 47 -8.74 -2.78 13.41
C ASN A 47 -9.53 -3.47 12.26
N ALA A 48 -9.78 -4.77 12.37
CA ALA A 48 -10.57 -5.50 11.38
C ALA A 48 -12.06 -5.10 11.44
N ASP A 49 -12.60 -4.96 12.65
CA ASP A 49 -13.97 -4.46 12.86
C ASP A 49 -14.10 -3.01 12.36
N CYS A 50 -13.08 -2.19 12.63
CA CYS A 50 -12.99 -0.83 12.13
C CYS A 50 -12.97 -0.79 10.59
N LEU A 51 -12.14 -1.61 9.94
CA LEU A 51 -12.12 -1.71 8.48
C LEU A 51 -13.49 -2.12 7.91
N ALA A 52 -14.14 -3.12 8.50
CA ALA A 52 -15.47 -3.55 8.09
C ALA A 52 -16.50 -2.42 8.22
N CYS A 53 -16.46 -1.67 9.32
CA CYS A 53 -17.27 -0.47 9.54
C CYS A 53 -17.03 0.57 8.44
N CYS A 54 -15.77 0.91 8.19
CA CYS A 54 -15.38 1.89 7.18
C CYS A 54 -15.82 1.49 5.77
N VAL A 55 -15.63 0.22 5.38
CA VAL A 55 -16.06 -0.30 4.07
C VAL A 55 -17.58 -0.21 3.92
N ALA A 56 -18.34 -0.55 4.97
CA ALA A 56 -19.80 -0.48 4.96
C ALA A 56 -20.32 0.96 4.88
N LEU A 57 -19.66 1.89 5.56
CA LEU A 57 -20.05 3.30 5.64
C LEU A 57 -19.73 4.06 4.34
N TYR A 58 -18.48 4.01 3.88
CA TYR A 58 -18.02 4.88 2.81
C TYR A 58 -18.30 4.34 1.42
N LYS A 59 -18.17 3.02 1.19
CA LYS A 59 -18.38 2.30 -0.10
C LYS A 59 -17.51 2.79 -1.28
N SER A 60 -17.50 4.09 -1.58
CA SER A 60 -16.68 4.80 -2.55
C SER A 60 -16.26 6.18 -1.98
N PRO A 61 -14.99 6.59 -2.04
CA PRO A 61 -13.85 5.86 -2.59
C PRO A 61 -13.53 4.58 -1.78
N PRO A 62 -12.87 3.58 -2.40
CA PRO A 62 -12.55 2.34 -1.70
C PRO A 62 -11.68 2.62 -0.48
N VAL A 63 -12.16 2.13 0.67
CA VAL A 63 -11.39 2.14 1.91
C VAL A 63 -10.30 1.08 1.82
N CYS A 64 -9.08 1.47 2.15
CA CYS A 64 -7.92 0.58 2.13
C CYS A 64 -7.45 0.20 3.55
N ALA A 65 -7.82 0.96 4.58
CA ALA A 65 -7.53 0.62 5.98
C ALA A 65 -8.57 1.20 6.96
N GLY A 66 -8.79 0.48 8.05
CA GLY A 66 -9.42 0.96 9.28
C GLY A 66 -8.46 0.77 10.45
N ARG A 67 -8.23 1.81 11.25
CA ARG A 67 -7.30 1.78 12.38
C ARG A 67 -7.96 2.32 13.63
N VAL A 68 -7.83 1.60 14.74
CA VAL A 68 -8.28 2.05 16.05
C VAL A 68 -7.15 2.83 16.71
N GLU A 69 -7.33 4.13 16.88
CA GLU A 69 -6.30 5.07 17.29
C GLU A 69 -6.86 6.11 18.28
N GLY A 70 -6.00 6.71 19.12
CA GLY A 70 -6.37 7.77 20.06
C GLY A 70 -6.78 7.30 21.46
N VAL A 71 -6.99 8.27 22.36
CA VAL A 71 -7.55 8.10 23.70
C VAL A 71 -8.57 9.21 23.95
N PRO A 72 -9.88 8.93 24.06
CA PRO A 72 -10.51 7.61 23.88
C PRO A 72 -10.28 7.02 22.48
N ALA A 73 -10.44 5.71 22.33
CA ALA A 73 -10.17 5.05 21.05
C ALA A 73 -11.21 5.44 20.00
N HIS A 74 -10.77 5.83 18.80
CA HIS A 74 -11.60 6.11 17.63
C HIS A 74 -11.25 5.14 16.51
N CYS A 75 -12.23 4.80 15.66
CA CYS A 75 -11.96 4.05 14.43
C CYS A 75 -11.80 5.03 13.27
N HIS A 76 -10.57 5.13 12.76
CA HIS A 76 -10.18 5.98 11.64
C HIS A 76 -10.17 5.19 10.32
N CYS A 77 -10.83 5.74 9.30
CA CYS A 77 -10.94 5.18 7.96
C CYS A 77 -9.96 5.87 7.01
N TYR A 78 -9.24 5.09 6.20
CA TYR A 78 -8.28 5.59 5.23
C TYR A 78 -8.58 5.09 3.82
N LYS A 79 -8.27 5.93 2.83
CA LYS A 79 -8.32 5.62 1.41
C LYS A 79 -6.95 5.80 0.75
N SER A 80 -6.82 5.19 -0.42
CA SER A 80 -5.72 5.40 -1.37
C SER A 80 -5.87 6.73 -2.12
#